data_AF-Q17B58-F1
#
_entry.id   AF-Q17B58-F1
#
_cell.length_a   1.000
_cell.length_b   1.000
_cell.length_c   1.000
_cell.angle_alpha   90.00
_cell.angle_beta   90.00
_cell.angle_gamma   90.00
#
_symmetry.space_group_name_H-M   'P 1'
#
loop_
_entity.id
_entity.type
_entity.pdbx_description
1 polymer ?
#
loop_
_entity_poly.entity_id
_entity_poly.type
_entity_poly.pdbx_seq_one_letter_code
_entity_poly.pdbx_strand_id
1 'polypeptide(L)'
;MSRYVFNFIFQYLGKLERVEGVDYLEPGKTYCLPVYSHHSIVFPGEVVPMILNAASLNYEDQSDGVKFGLLFRTTFPNNYIYGVTCQVFERGERDLNGSIILKTIAQQRFHVVGQMPNIRAEVKILPEIILPDPLLSSCSNPMKRHAFSNNKKYSHRFKSFVSHAMTWPKFVYDYYSTEDVLTKVERYLAFLKITSVPSDPVKLSFWLARNISIDERDRKLIYQADAVISRMLIISKSLDHMCYFLCKRCDNEIGSFNDIFAMNKQGVQTSYCNPSGYVHDTLTIYKTKENSTFTVDRPSTEYSWFPGYSWQITLCSNCRQHLGWKFVATKNNYLPKSFYGLSGNSIKVKSVTEASTSSRDGDDVETDEGGDAQEADQLQQRLRRIQRMEIGEVLFNIDDDDDDDENYRNNEDLYQVINFSPEIANAAVQADAPLMVEGIADEEAGEDEEDEDRFQDARE
;
A
#
# COMPACT_ATOMS: atom_id res chain seq x y z
N MET A 1 1.24 -22.18 19.74
CA MET A 1 1.84 -20.86 20.01
C MET A 1 1.37 -19.82 18.98
N SER A 2 0.09 -19.44 19.00
CA SER A 2 -0.42 -18.26 18.29
C SER A 2 -0.70 -17.21 19.35
N ARG A 3 0.27 -16.33 19.63
CA ARG A 3 0.19 -15.31 20.71
C ARG A 3 0.40 -13.87 20.22
N TYR A 4 0.51 -13.63 18.91
CA TYR A 4 0.94 -12.33 18.36
C TYR A 4 -0.14 -11.56 17.60
N VAL A 5 -1.39 -11.95 17.75
CA VAL A 5 -2.48 -11.25 17.07
C VAL A 5 -3.12 -10.27 18.03
N PHE A 6 -2.73 -8.99 17.94
CA PHE A 6 -3.48 -7.93 18.58
C PHE A 6 -4.88 -7.89 17.96
N ASN A 7 -5.91 -8.18 18.76
CA ASN A 7 -7.32 -8.06 18.35
C ASN A 7 -7.85 -6.62 18.45
N PHE A 8 -7.04 -5.66 18.91
CA PHE A 8 -7.43 -4.28 19.21
C PHE A 8 -6.82 -3.28 18.22
N ILE A 9 -7.15 -3.44 16.94
CA ILE A 9 -6.69 -2.53 15.89
C ILE A 9 -7.40 -1.18 16.10
N PHE A 10 -6.63 -0.08 16.01
CA PHE A 10 -7.12 1.30 16.17
C PHE A 10 -7.63 1.69 17.57
N GLN A 11 -7.24 0.96 18.62
CA GLN A 11 -7.65 1.29 20.00
C GLN A 11 -7.17 2.69 20.45
N TYR A 12 -6.05 3.17 19.89
CA TYR A 12 -5.51 4.51 20.16
C TYR A 12 -6.44 5.66 19.75
N LEU A 13 -7.43 5.39 18.89
CA LEU A 13 -8.44 6.37 18.47
C LEU A 13 -9.56 6.58 19.50
N GLY A 14 -9.58 5.81 20.59
CA GLY A 14 -10.62 5.90 21.60
C GLY A 14 -11.95 5.26 21.18
N LYS A 15 -13.04 5.71 21.80
CA LYS A 15 -14.39 5.18 21.58
C LYS A 15 -15.02 5.86 20.36
N LEU A 16 -15.51 5.06 19.42
CA LEU A 16 -16.20 5.53 18.21
C LEU A 16 -17.60 4.90 18.13
N GLU A 17 -18.53 5.64 17.52
CA GLU A 17 -19.88 5.22 17.23
C GLU A 17 -19.98 4.66 15.82
N ARG A 18 -20.76 3.59 15.65
CA ARG A 18 -20.96 2.96 14.35
C ARG A 18 -21.91 3.80 13.51
N VAL A 19 -21.56 3.98 12.24
CA VAL A 19 -22.40 4.62 11.24
C VAL A 19 -22.93 3.55 10.30
N GLU A 20 -24.24 3.55 10.07
CA GLU A 20 -24.89 2.63 9.13
C GLU A 20 -24.90 3.22 7.71
N GLY A 21 -25.13 2.36 6.72
CA GLY A 21 -25.11 2.76 5.31
C GLY A 21 -23.89 2.22 4.55
N VAL A 22 -24.17 1.55 3.44
CA VAL A 22 -23.16 1.07 2.50
C VAL A 22 -23.67 1.37 1.10
N ASP A 23 -23.23 2.49 0.55
CA ASP A 23 -23.62 2.89 -0.79
C ASP A 23 -22.56 2.46 -1.80
N TYR A 24 -22.96 1.78 -2.87
CA TYR A 24 -22.10 1.53 -4.01
C TYR A 24 -22.59 2.35 -5.19
N LEU A 25 -21.65 3.01 -5.85
CA LEU A 25 -21.90 3.80 -7.06
C LEU A 25 -21.81 2.88 -8.29
N GLU A 26 -22.57 3.19 -9.33
CA GLU A 26 -22.58 2.36 -10.53
C GLU A 26 -21.27 2.51 -11.31
N PRO A 27 -20.61 1.39 -11.68
CA PRO A 27 -19.41 1.44 -12.53
C PRO A 27 -19.66 2.12 -13.87
N GLY A 28 -18.68 2.89 -14.33
CA GLY A 28 -18.72 3.62 -15.61
C GLY A 28 -19.48 4.95 -15.56
N LYS A 29 -20.27 5.22 -14.51
CA LYS A 29 -20.93 6.50 -14.30
C LYS A 29 -20.00 7.51 -13.60
N THR A 30 -20.30 8.79 -13.81
CA THR A 30 -19.58 9.93 -13.23
C THR A 30 -20.39 10.52 -12.08
N TYR A 31 -19.72 10.82 -10.97
CA TYR A 31 -20.33 11.39 -9.77
C TYR A 31 -19.49 12.55 -9.25
N CYS A 32 -20.13 13.53 -8.63
CA CYS A 32 -19.43 14.62 -7.94
C CYS A 32 -19.29 14.28 -6.45
N LEU A 33 -18.06 14.07 -5.98
CA LEU A 33 -17.77 13.69 -4.59
C LEU A 33 -16.85 14.72 -3.92
N PRO A 34 -16.95 14.92 -2.59
CA PRO A 34 -15.90 15.57 -1.83
C PRO A 34 -14.63 14.71 -1.88
N VAL A 35 -13.45 15.34 -2.00
CA VAL A 35 -12.19 14.62 -2.22
C VAL A 35 -11.04 15.13 -1.35
N TYR A 36 -10.26 14.22 -0.76
CA TYR A 36 -9.07 14.57 0.02
C TYR A 36 -7.81 13.99 -0.61
N SER A 37 -6.69 14.69 -0.48
CA SER A 37 -5.40 14.17 -0.94
C SER A 37 -4.86 13.11 0.02
N HIS A 38 -4.37 12.02 -0.55
CA HIS A 38 -3.66 10.95 0.13
C HIS A 38 -2.29 10.72 -0.53
N HIS A 39 -1.28 10.42 0.27
CA HIS A 39 0.11 10.34 -0.20
C HIS A 39 0.45 9.00 -0.86
N SER A 40 -0.26 7.92 -0.53
CA SER A 40 -0.06 6.57 -1.07
C SER A 40 -1.32 6.04 -1.76
N ILE A 41 -1.13 4.97 -2.54
CA ILE A 41 -2.22 4.22 -3.18
C ILE A 41 -2.91 3.36 -2.12
N VAL A 42 -4.19 3.62 -1.92
CA VAL A 42 -5.08 2.85 -1.03
C VAL A 42 -5.92 1.90 -1.87
N PHE A 43 -5.96 0.62 -1.49
CA PHE A 43 -6.70 -0.39 -2.23
C PHE A 43 -8.12 -0.61 -1.66
N PRO A 44 -9.12 -0.96 -2.50
CA PRO A 44 -10.41 -1.41 -2.01
C PRO A 44 -10.34 -2.48 -0.91
N GLY A 45 -11.14 -2.30 0.15
CA GLY A 45 -11.16 -3.14 1.36
C GLY A 45 -10.19 -2.68 2.45
N GLU A 46 -9.36 -1.68 2.20
CA GLU A 46 -8.46 -1.09 3.19
C GLU A 46 -9.19 -0.19 4.18
N VAL A 47 -8.83 -0.29 5.46
CA VAL A 47 -9.36 0.61 6.49
C VAL A 47 -8.37 1.75 6.65
N VAL A 48 -8.85 2.97 6.41
CA VAL A 48 -8.05 4.20 6.53
C VAL A 48 -8.63 5.02 7.68
N PRO A 49 -7.95 5.06 8.84
CA PRO A 49 -8.30 5.98 9.92
C PRO A 49 -7.90 7.41 9.51
N MET A 50 -8.74 8.39 9.78
CA MET A 50 -8.50 9.79 9.42
C MET A 50 -8.96 10.72 10.54
N ILE A 51 -8.27 11.86 10.68
CA ILE A 51 -8.72 12.98 11.50
C ILE A 51 -8.97 14.13 10.54
N LEU A 52 -10.23 14.54 10.41
CA LEU A 52 -10.65 15.58 9.46
C LEU A 52 -11.45 16.66 10.17
N ASN A 53 -11.41 17.89 9.65
CA ASN A 53 -12.31 18.94 10.11
C ASN A 53 -13.74 18.64 9.65
N ALA A 54 -14.69 18.60 10.59
CA ALA A 54 -16.09 18.29 10.31
C ALA A 54 -16.73 19.27 9.30
N ALA A 55 -16.29 20.53 9.28
CA ALA A 55 -16.78 21.53 8.34
C ALA A 55 -16.45 21.16 6.88
N SER A 56 -15.32 20.49 6.63
CA SER A 56 -14.90 20.11 5.28
C SER A 56 -15.77 19.01 4.66
N LEU A 57 -16.59 18.33 5.46
CA LEU A 57 -17.44 17.24 5.00
C LEU A 57 -18.85 17.71 4.59
N ASN A 58 -19.18 19.01 4.70
CA ASN A 58 -20.54 19.58 4.47
C ASN A 58 -21.64 18.66 5.05
N TYR A 59 -21.46 18.35 6.33
CA TYR A 59 -22.20 17.32 7.05
C TYR A 59 -23.55 17.85 7.53
N GLU A 60 -24.61 17.66 6.75
CA GLU A 60 -25.99 17.93 7.20
C GLU A 60 -26.75 16.66 7.60
N ASP A 61 -26.40 15.49 7.05
CA ASP A 61 -27.16 14.25 7.30
C ASP A 61 -26.44 13.29 8.24
N GLN A 62 -27.13 12.92 9.33
CA GLN A 62 -26.60 12.06 10.40
C GLN A 62 -26.85 10.56 10.15
N SER A 63 -27.76 10.20 9.25
CA SER A 63 -28.29 8.84 9.12
C SER A 63 -27.52 7.95 8.14
N ASP A 64 -26.90 8.52 7.10
CA ASP A 64 -26.22 7.74 6.06
C ASP A 64 -24.71 7.95 6.12
N GLY A 65 -23.95 6.86 6.17
CA GLY A 65 -22.49 6.91 6.22
C GLY A 65 -21.93 7.77 5.09
N VAL A 66 -21.15 8.78 5.48
CA VAL A 66 -20.59 9.74 4.53
C VAL A 66 -19.61 9.04 3.59
N LYS A 67 -19.77 9.32 2.29
CA LYS A 67 -18.86 8.89 1.24
C LYS A 67 -18.06 10.07 0.71
N PHE A 68 -16.75 9.90 0.61
CA PHE A 68 -15.83 10.85 -0.02
C PHE A 68 -14.76 10.10 -0.82
N GLY A 69 -13.98 10.81 -1.63
CA GLY A 69 -12.86 10.24 -2.38
C GLY A 69 -11.51 10.55 -1.76
N LEU A 70 -10.57 9.61 -1.83
CA LEU A 70 -9.15 9.82 -1.55
C LEU A 70 -8.36 9.86 -2.86
N LEU A 71 -7.82 11.01 -3.22
CA LEU A 71 -6.98 11.22 -4.40
C LEU A 71 -5.53 10.89 -4.11
N PHE A 72 -4.88 10.10 -4.96
CA PHE A 72 -3.48 9.78 -4.77
C PHE A 72 -2.59 10.87 -5.34
N ARG A 73 -1.58 11.31 -4.58
CA ARG A 73 -0.56 12.27 -5.03
C ARG A 73 0.48 11.68 -5.99
N THR A 74 0.40 10.39 -6.30
CA THR A 74 1.35 9.73 -7.20
C THR A 74 0.96 9.90 -8.66
N THR A 75 1.95 10.01 -9.53
CA THR A 75 1.75 10.07 -10.98
C THR A 75 1.57 8.66 -11.55
N PHE A 76 0.50 8.48 -12.33
CA PHE A 76 0.23 7.24 -13.05
C PHE A 76 0.71 7.33 -14.50
N PRO A 77 1.04 6.19 -15.16
CA PRO A 77 1.61 6.19 -16.51
C PRO A 77 0.76 6.86 -17.59
N ASN A 78 -0.55 6.93 -17.39
CA ASN A 78 -1.52 7.51 -18.33
C ASN A 78 -1.95 8.94 -17.93
N ASN A 79 -1.22 9.58 -17.02
CA ASN A 79 -1.44 10.94 -16.52
C ASN A 79 -2.82 11.23 -15.89
N TYR A 80 -3.68 10.22 -15.70
CA TYR A 80 -4.91 10.40 -14.94
C TYR A 80 -4.64 10.48 -13.44
N ILE A 81 -5.43 11.31 -12.75
CA ILE A 81 -5.47 11.34 -11.29
C ILE A 81 -6.44 10.27 -10.83
N TYR A 82 -5.93 9.32 -10.06
CA TYR A 82 -6.72 8.23 -9.50
C TYR A 82 -7.05 8.46 -8.03
N GLY A 83 -8.10 7.79 -7.58
CA GLY A 83 -8.48 7.79 -6.18
C GLY A 83 -9.49 6.72 -5.83
N VAL A 84 -9.70 6.49 -4.55
CA VAL A 84 -10.64 5.47 -4.05
C VAL A 84 -11.76 6.11 -3.25
N THR A 85 -12.99 5.62 -3.41
CA THR A 85 -14.10 6.03 -2.56
C THR A 85 -13.91 5.45 -1.16
N CYS A 86 -14.15 6.26 -0.15
CA CYS A 86 -14.05 5.92 1.26
C CYS A 86 -15.40 6.12 1.92
N GLN A 87 -15.88 5.06 2.56
CA GLN A 87 -17.12 5.04 3.31
C GLN A 87 -16.79 5.13 4.80
N VAL A 88 -17.36 6.11 5.50
CA VAL A 88 -17.29 6.18 6.96
C VAL A 88 -18.16 5.08 7.57
N PHE A 89 -17.59 4.25 8.45
CA PHE A 89 -18.32 3.20 9.16
C PHE A 89 -18.24 3.32 10.69
N GLU A 90 -17.24 4.03 11.21
CA GLU A 90 -17.17 4.43 12.62
C GLU A 90 -16.71 5.88 12.73
N ARG A 91 -17.25 6.61 13.70
CA ARG A 91 -17.03 8.05 13.89
C ARG A 91 -16.88 8.40 15.38
N GLY A 92 -15.96 9.29 15.69
CA GLY A 92 -15.78 9.86 17.02
C GLY A 92 -16.60 11.13 17.25
N GLU A 93 -16.61 11.57 18.50
CA GLU A 93 -17.15 12.87 18.88
C GLU A 93 -16.35 14.02 18.23
N ARG A 94 -16.96 15.21 18.14
CA ARG A 94 -16.29 16.41 17.64
C ARG A 94 -15.42 16.98 18.76
N ASP A 95 -14.15 17.19 18.46
CA ASP A 95 -13.25 17.92 19.35
C ASP A 95 -13.65 19.41 19.40
N LEU A 96 -13.15 20.11 20.42
CA LEU A 96 -13.33 21.58 20.56
C LEU A 96 -12.87 22.36 19.33
N ASN A 97 -11.89 21.83 18.60
CA ASN A 97 -11.32 22.42 17.39
C ASN A 97 -12.13 22.11 16.12
N GLY A 98 -13.23 21.35 16.24
CA GLY A 98 -14.07 20.93 15.12
C GLY A 98 -13.55 19.71 14.35
N SER A 99 -12.42 19.12 14.76
CA SER A 99 -11.90 17.87 14.22
C SER A 99 -12.76 16.68 14.63
N ILE A 100 -12.86 15.69 13.74
CA ILE A 100 -13.52 14.40 14.00
C ILE A 100 -12.61 13.26 13.59
N ILE A 101 -12.61 12.23 14.42
CA ILE A 101 -11.94 10.97 14.13
C ILE A 101 -12.91 10.10 13.32
N LEU A 102 -12.43 9.59 12.19
CA LEU A 102 -13.19 8.73 11.30
C LEU A 102 -12.43 7.44 11.06
N LYS A 103 -13.13 6.31 11.10
CA LYS A 103 -12.64 5.10 10.43
C LYS A 103 -13.43 4.93 9.15
N THR A 104 -12.67 4.85 8.07
CA THR A 104 -13.23 4.69 6.74
C THR A 104 -12.76 3.39 6.13
N ILE A 105 -13.58 2.83 5.25
CA ILE A 105 -13.21 1.69 4.42
C ILE A 105 -13.19 2.13 2.96
N ALA A 106 -12.08 1.87 2.29
CA ALA A 106 -11.93 2.07 0.87
C ALA A 106 -12.80 1.07 0.10
N GLN A 107 -13.56 1.50 -0.90
CA GLN A 107 -14.58 0.69 -1.57
C GLN A 107 -14.36 0.56 -3.08
N GLN A 108 -14.42 1.66 -3.84
CA GLN A 108 -14.43 1.62 -5.30
C GLN A 108 -13.33 2.51 -5.87
N ARG A 109 -12.64 2.01 -6.89
CA ARG A 109 -11.64 2.78 -7.62
C ARG A 109 -12.33 3.79 -8.54
N PHE A 110 -11.70 4.94 -8.73
CA PHE A 110 -12.13 5.95 -9.68
C PHE A 110 -10.94 6.69 -10.27
N HIS A 111 -11.17 7.40 -11.37
CA HIS A 111 -10.29 8.47 -11.82
C HIS A 111 -11.06 9.79 -11.92
N VAL A 112 -10.34 10.90 -11.78
CA VAL A 112 -10.90 12.24 -11.92
C VAL A 112 -11.15 12.54 -13.40
N VAL A 113 -12.30 13.16 -13.68
CA VAL A 113 -12.71 13.66 -15.00
C VAL A 113 -12.67 15.19 -15.02
N GLY A 114 -13.08 15.83 -13.91
CA GLY A 114 -13.07 17.28 -13.77
C GLY A 114 -12.88 17.70 -12.32
N GLN A 115 -12.23 18.85 -12.11
CA GLN A 115 -12.12 19.47 -10.79
C GLN A 115 -13.24 20.50 -10.61
N MET A 116 -13.82 20.51 -9.41
CA MET A 116 -14.85 21.46 -9.01
C MET A 116 -14.32 22.36 -7.88
N PRO A 117 -14.86 23.57 -7.71
CA PRO A 117 -14.57 24.38 -6.54
C PRO A 117 -14.99 23.67 -5.24
N ASN A 118 -14.42 24.10 -4.11
CA ASN A 118 -14.75 23.61 -2.76
C ASN A 118 -14.41 22.13 -2.48
N ILE A 119 -13.21 21.68 -2.86
CA ILE A 119 -12.69 20.34 -2.49
C ILE A 119 -13.61 19.21 -3.03
N ARG A 120 -14.16 19.40 -4.22
CA ARG A 120 -15.00 18.42 -4.92
C ARG A 120 -14.38 18.06 -6.27
N ALA A 121 -14.62 16.84 -6.72
CA ALA A 121 -14.21 16.39 -8.05
C ALA A 121 -15.31 15.57 -8.70
N GLU A 122 -15.43 15.71 -10.01
CA GLU A 122 -16.16 14.77 -10.86
C GLU A 122 -15.27 13.55 -11.08
N VAL A 123 -15.75 12.40 -10.65
CA VAL A 123 -15.02 11.14 -10.66
C VAL A 123 -15.80 10.08 -11.41
N LYS A 124 -15.13 9.32 -12.25
CA LYS A 124 -15.70 8.18 -12.97
C LYS A 124 -15.34 6.89 -12.27
N ILE A 125 -16.35 6.12 -11.88
CA ILE A 125 -16.17 4.86 -11.14
C ILE A 125 -15.66 3.78 -12.09
N LEU A 126 -14.61 3.07 -11.68
CA LEU A 126 -13.99 2.01 -12.47
C LEU A 126 -14.68 0.66 -12.21
N PRO A 127 -14.80 -0.20 -13.24
CA PRO A 127 -15.41 -1.52 -13.09
C PRO A 127 -14.46 -2.53 -12.45
N GLU A 128 -15.04 -3.57 -11.85
CA GLU A 128 -14.31 -4.76 -11.39
C GLU A 128 -14.75 -5.96 -12.23
N ILE A 129 -13.84 -6.44 -13.08
CA ILE A 129 -14.15 -7.42 -14.12
C ILE A 129 -13.61 -8.80 -13.72
N ILE A 130 -14.49 -9.79 -13.67
CA ILE A 130 -14.13 -11.20 -13.52
C ILE A 130 -14.28 -11.84 -14.89
N LEU A 131 -13.16 -12.21 -15.51
CA LEU A 131 -13.16 -12.91 -16.78
C LEU A 131 -13.42 -14.42 -16.55
N PRO A 132 -14.21 -15.07 -17.41
CA PRO A 132 -14.40 -16.52 -17.35
C PRO A 132 -13.10 -17.25 -17.74
N ASP A 133 -13.00 -18.52 -17.34
CA ASP A 133 -11.90 -19.39 -17.79
C ASP A 133 -11.94 -19.48 -19.34
N PRO A 134 -10.83 -19.16 -20.04
CA PRO A 134 -10.80 -19.13 -21.50
C PRO A 134 -11.10 -20.50 -22.12
N LEU A 135 -10.73 -21.61 -21.48
CA LEU A 135 -11.04 -22.96 -21.98
C LEU A 135 -12.52 -23.30 -21.81
N LEU A 136 -13.18 -22.71 -20.81
CA LEU A 136 -14.57 -23.03 -20.46
C LEU A 136 -15.58 -22.09 -21.10
N SER A 137 -15.12 -20.98 -21.67
CA SER A 137 -15.98 -19.98 -22.29
C SER A 137 -16.80 -20.57 -23.45
N SER A 138 -16.19 -21.44 -24.25
CA SER A 138 -16.85 -22.16 -25.36
C SER A 138 -17.47 -23.50 -24.95
N CYS A 139 -17.35 -23.91 -23.68
CA CYS A 139 -17.87 -25.19 -23.20
C CYS A 139 -19.37 -25.11 -22.88
N SER A 140 -20.11 -26.17 -23.22
CA SER A 140 -21.49 -26.34 -22.78
C SER A 140 -21.59 -26.54 -21.25
N ASN A 141 -22.78 -26.32 -20.67
CA ASN A 141 -22.98 -26.48 -19.22
C ASN A 141 -22.62 -27.89 -18.69
N PRO A 142 -22.93 -29.01 -19.39
CA PRO A 142 -22.46 -30.33 -18.98
C PRO A 142 -20.94 -30.45 -18.95
N MET A 143 -20.25 -29.90 -19.96
CA MET A 143 -18.79 -29.89 -20.04
C MET A 143 -18.15 -29.10 -18.89
N LYS A 144 -18.74 -27.95 -18.50
CA LYS A 144 -18.28 -27.16 -17.36
C LYS A 144 -18.30 -27.94 -16.04
N ARG A 145 -19.25 -28.86 -15.84
CA ARG A 145 -19.29 -29.73 -14.64
C ARG A 145 -18.05 -30.63 -14.53
N HIS A 146 -17.54 -31.11 -15.66
CA HIS A 146 -16.32 -31.91 -15.70
C HIS A 146 -15.07 -31.08 -15.38
N ALA A 147 -15.07 -29.80 -15.78
CA ALA A 147 -13.98 -28.86 -15.48
C ALA A 147 -13.93 -28.46 -14.00
N PHE A 148 -15.07 -28.25 -13.34
CA PHE A 148 -15.15 -27.90 -11.91
C PHE A 148 -15.25 -29.12 -10.98
N SER A 149 -14.84 -30.30 -11.44
CA SER A 149 -14.84 -31.51 -10.61
C SER A 149 -13.90 -31.35 -9.41
N ASN A 150 -14.35 -31.79 -8.22
CA ASN A 150 -13.51 -31.81 -7.00
C ASN A 150 -12.22 -32.62 -7.17
N ASN A 151 -12.17 -33.53 -8.15
CA ASN A 151 -10.97 -34.27 -8.46
C ASN A 151 -10.05 -33.46 -9.41
N LYS A 152 -9.02 -32.81 -8.85
CA LYS A 152 -8.04 -32.01 -9.60
C LYS A 152 -7.41 -32.76 -10.79
N LYS A 153 -7.14 -34.07 -10.65
CA LYS A 153 -6.58 -34.88 -11.75
C LYS A 153 -7.55 -35.00 -12.92
N TYR A 154 -8.84 -35.15 -12.61
CA TYR A 154 -9.89 -35.25 -13.62
C TYR A 154 -10.11 -33.91 -14.32
N SER A 155 -10.21 -32.82 -13.55
CA SER A 155 -10.30 -31.46 -14.10
C SER A 155 -9.10 -31.14 -15.02
N HIS A 156 -7.88 -31.47 -14.60
CA HIS A 156 -6.68 -31.25 -15.41
C HIS A 156 -6.70 -32.05 -16.72
N ARG A 157 -7.12 -33.32 -16.69
CA ARG A 157 -7.30 -34.14 -17.90
C ARG A 157 -8.35 -33.55 -18.84
N PHE A 158 -9.46 -33.08 -18.29
CA PHE A 158 -10.52 -32.44 -19.07
C PHE A 158 -10.05 -31.13 -19.71
N LYS A 159 -9.43 -30.22 -18.94
CA LYS A 159 -8.82 -28.98 -19.47
C LYS A 159 -7.77 -29.27 -20.53
N SER A 160 -6.94 -30.30 -20.32
CA SER A 160 -5.99 -30.77 -21.31
C SER A 160 -6.68 -31.23 -22.60
N PHE A 161 -7.73 -32.04 -22.51
CA PHE A 161 -8.50 -32.48 -23.67
C PHE A 161 -9.08 -31.29 -24.44
N VAL A 162 -9.74 -30.35 -23.76
CA VAL A 162 -10.34 -29.16 -24.39
C VAL A 162 -9.28 -28.27 -25.04
N SER A 163 -8.11 -28.11 -24.43
CA SER A 163 -7.03 -27.27 -25.00
C SER A 163 -6.53 -27.76 -26.37
N HIS A 164 -6.61 -29.07 -26.66
CA HIS A 164 -6.23 -29.61 -27.97
C HIS A 164 -7.20 -29.19 -29.10
N ALA A 165 -8.43 -28.81 -28.75
CA ALA A 165 -9.42 -28.29 -29.69
C ALA A 165 -9.34 -26.77 -29.85
N MET A 166 -8.42 -26.10 -29.15
CA MET A 166 -8.26 -24.64 -29.17
C MET A 166 -6.95 -24.25 -29.87
N THR A 167 -6.77 -22.95 -30.11
CA THR A 167 -5.65 -22.42 -30.90
C THR A 167 -4.30 -22.59 -30.22
N TRP A 168 -4.21 -22.28 -28.93
CA TRP A 168 -2.96 -22.26 -28.18
C TRP A 168 -2.69 -23.58 -27.43
N PRO A 169 -1.42 -23.91 -27.12
CA PRO A 169 -1.10 -25.03 -26.23
C PRO A 169 -1.66 -24.83 -24.81
N LYS A 170 -1.88 -25.92 -24.07
CA LYS A 170 -2.46 -25.92 -22.71
C LYS A 170 -1.81 -24.91 -21.76
N PHE A 171 -0.46 -24.84 -21.76
CA PHE A 171 0.27 -23.97 -20.83
C PHE A 171 -0.07 -22.49 -20.99
N VAL A 172 -0.49 -22.05 -22.18
CA VAL A 172 -0.91 -20.65 -22.41
C VAL A 172 -2.20 -20.36 -21.65
N TYR A 173 -3.16 -21.29 -21.66
CA TYR A 173 -4.40 -21.12 -20.88
C TYR A 173 -4.17 -21.28 -19.38
N ASP A 174 -3.29 -22.20 -18.99
CA ASP A 174 -2.92 -22.39 -17.59
C ASP A 174 -2.26 -21.13 -17.02
N TYR A 175 -1.50 -20.38 -17.83
CA TYR A 175 -0.91 -19.11 -17.41
C TYR A 175 -1.97 -18.09 -16.96
N TYR A 176 -3.15 -18.07 -17.59
CA TYR A 176 -4.29 -17.22 -17.19
C TYR A 176 -5.19 -17.87 -16.13
N SER A 177 -4.81 -19.02 -15.59
CA SER A 177 -5.46 -19.62 -14.43
C SER A 177 -4.97 -18.98 -13.14
N THR A 178 -5.87 -18.75 -12.18
CA THR A 178 -5.47 -18.26 -10.85
C THR A 178 -4.91 -19.36 -9.95
N GLU A 179 -4.97 -20.63 -10.35
CA GLU A 179 -4.56 -21.80 -9.54
C GLU A 179 -3.09 -21.72 -9.08
N ASP A 180 -2.18 -21.38 -10.00
CA ASP A 180 -0.74 -21.28 -9.69
C ASP A 180 -0.45 -20.11 -8.75
N VAL A 181 -1.10 -18.97 -8.99
CA VAL A 181 -0.98 -17.78 -8.15
C VAL A 181 -1.46 -18.08 -6.73
N LEU A 182 -2.62 -18.74 -6.60
CA LEU A 182 -3.18 -19.12 -5.31
C LEU A 182 -2.26 -20.08 -4.55
N THR A 183 -1.62 -21.02 -5.24
CA THR A 183 -0.64 -21.93 -4.63
C THR A 183 0.57 -21.18 -4.08
N LYS A 184 1.09 -20.17 -4.81
CA LYS A 184 2.17 -19.30 -4.31
C LYS A 184 1.71 -18.48 -3.11
N VAL A 185 0.50 -17.91 -3.18
CA VAL A 185 -0.12 -17.15 -2.09
C VAL A 185 -0.28 -17.99 -0.83
N GLU A 186 -0.77 -19.23 -0.93
CA GLU A 186 -0.91 -20.13 0.22
C GLU A 186 0.43 -20.36 0.94
N ARG A 187 1.52 -20.58 0.19
CA ARG A 187 2.87 -20.70 0.76
C ARG A 187 3.31 -19.42 1.46
N TYR A 188 3.07 -18.27 0.83
CA TYR A 188 3.40 -16.96 1.40
C TYR A 188 2.63 -16.67 2.70
N LEU A 189 1.35 -16.97 2.73
CA LEU A 189 0.50 -16.77 3.91
C LEU A 189 0.85 -17.73 5.04
N ALA A 190 1.23 -18.97 4.71
CA ALA A 190 1.74 -19.92 5.69
C ALA A 190 3.04 -19.41 6.36
N PHE A 191 3.94 -18.80 5.58
CA PHE A 191 5.14 -18.14 6.09
C PHE A 191 4.78 -17.01 7.08
N LEU A 192 3.81 -16.16 6.74
CA LEU A 192 3.35 -15.06 7.61
C LEU A 192 2.40 -15.50 8.73
N LYS A 193 1.98 -16.77 8.76
CA LYS A 193 0.98 -17.32 9.70
C LYS A 193 -0.37 -16.60 9.65
N ILE A 194 -0.74 -16.09 8.48
CA ILE A 194 -2.04 -15.46 8.25
C ILE A 194 -3.05 -16.54 7.86
N THR A 195 -4.15 -16.64 8.59
CA THR A 195 -5.20 -17.65 8.36
C THR A 195 -6.49 -17.08 7.82
N SER A 196 -6.68 -15.76 7.92
CA SER A 196 -7.91 -15.09 7.49
C SER A 196 -7.66 -14.35 6.18
N VAL A 197 -8.36 -14.79 5.13
CA VAL A 197 -8.22 -14.26 3.77
C VAL A 197 -9.61 -14.15 3.14
N PRO A 198 -9.91 -13.09 2.36
CA PRO A 198 -11.17 -12.99 1.63
C PRO A 198 -11.35 -14.13 0.61
N SER A 199 -12.55 -14.70 0.53
CA SER A 199 -12.89 -15.75 -0.46
C SER A 199 -13.27 -15.19 -1.83
N ASP A 200 -13.82 -13.97 -1.87
CA ASP A 200 -14.19 -13.30 -3.12
C ASP A 200 -12.94 -12.90 -3.92
N PRO A 201 -12.86 -13.22 -5.23
CA PRO A 201 -11.64 -13.02 -6.03
C PRO A 201 -11.26 -11.54 -6.20
N VAL A 202 -12.23 -10.63 -6.25
CA VAL A 202 -11.97 -9.18 -6.34
C VAL A 202 -11.35 -8.71 -5.03
N LYS A 203 -12.00 -8.99 -3.89
CA LYS A 203 -11.49 -8.64 -2.56
C LYS A 203 -10.14 -9.29 -2.27
N LEU A 204 -9.95 -10.54 -2.68
CA LEU A 204 -8.68 -11.25 -2.54
C LEU A 204 -7.55 -10.54 -3.28
N SER A 205 -7.77 -10.17 -4.55
CA SER A 205 -6.73 -9.52 -5.36
C SER A 205 -6.25 -8.20 -4.74
N PHE A 206 -7.15 -7.37 -4.22
CA PHE A 206 -6.78 -6.12 -3.54
C PHE A 206 -6.17 -6.35 -2.16
N TRP A 207 -6.69 -7.32 -1.41
CA TRP A 207 -6.12 -7.69 -0.11
C TRP A 207 -4.68 -8.20 -0.26
N LEU A 208 -4.39 -8.96 -1.32
CA LEU A 208 -3.04 -9.40 -1.67
C LEU A 208 -2.14 -8.23 -2.08
N ALA A 209 -2.65 -7.29 -2.87
CA ALA A 209 -1.91 -6.09 -3.28
C ALA A 209 -1.45 -5.23 -2.09
N ARG A 210 -2.18 -5.27 -0.97
CA ARG A 210 -1.78 -4.63 0.29
C ARG A 210 -0.77 -5.45 1.08
N ASN A 211 -0.90 -6.78 1.07
CA ASN A 211 -0.16 -7.65 1.98
C ASN A 211 1.09 -8.29 1.38
N ILE A 212 1.30 -8.17 0.08
CA ILE A 212 2.53 -8.57 -0.60
C ILE A 212 3.38 -7.33 -0.83
N SER A 213 4.68 -7.45 -0.58
CA SER A 213 5.64 -6.38 -0.88
C SER A 213 5.83 -6.26 -2.39
N ILE A 214 5.10 -5.32 -2.99
CA ILE A 214 5.09 -5.05 -4.43
C ILE A 214 5.76 -3.68 -4.65
N ASP A 215 6.52 -3.55 -5.74
CA ASP A 215 7.16 -2.29 -6.09
C ASP A 215 6.16 -1.21 -6.52
N GLU A 216 6.60 0.05 -6.58
CA GLU A 216 5.71 1.17 -6.88
C GLU A 216 5.08 1.07 -8.29
N ARG A 217 5.81 0.50 -9.26
CA ARG A 217 5.35 0.38 -10.65
C ARG A 217 4.22 -0.63 -10.74
N ASP A 218 4.44 -1.82 -10.21
CA ASP A 218 3.50 -2.93 -10.23
C ASP A 218 2.28 -2.62 -9.34
N ARG A 219 2.45 -1.87 -8.23
CA ARG A 219 1.31 -1.35 -7.44
C ARG A 219 0.40 -0.44 -8.27
N LYS A 220 0.96 0.45 -9.10
CA LYS A 220 0.17 1.32 -10.01
C LYS A 220 -0.56 0.48 -11.05
N LEU A 221 0.11 -0.51 -11.66
CA LEU A 221 -0.50 -1.40 -12.63
C LEU A 221 -1.64 -2.22 -12.04
N ILE A 222 -1.47 -2.76 -10.82
CA ILE A 222 -2.53 -3.48 -10.10
C ILE A 222 -3.71 -2.56 -9.82
N TYR A 223 -3.45 -1.32 -9.42
CA TYR A 223 -4.52 -0.35 -9.17
C TYR A 223 -5.29 -0.02 -10.46
N GLN A 224 -4.60 0.15 -11.59
CA GLN A 224 -5.23 0.49 -12.88
C GLN A 224 -5.99 -0.69 -13.50
N ALA A 225 -5.59 -1.92 -13.22
CA ALA A 225 -6.19 -3.11 -13.79
C ALA A 225 -7.64 -3.31 -13.32
N ASP A 226 -8.59 -3.33 -14.26
CA ASP A 226 -10.00 -3.64 -14.00
C ASP A 226 -10.26 -5.13 -13.82
N ALA A 227 -9.52 -5.96 -14.55
CA ALA A 227 -9.68 -7.41 -14.50
C ALA A 227 -8.90 -8.03 -13.34
N VAL A 228 -9.57 -8.92 -12.59
CA VAL A 228 -8.95 -9.65 -11.47
C VAL A 228 -7.71 -10.43 -11.94
N ILE A 229 -7.79 -11.10 -13.10
CA ILE A 229 -6.67 -11.92 -13.59
C ILE A 229 -5.42 -11.08 -13.83
N SER A 230 -5.55 -9.87 -14.39
CA SER A 230 -4.42 -8.96 -14.61
C SER A 230 -3.72 -8.61 -13.29
N ARG A 231 -4.49 -8.32 -12.22
CA ARG A 231 -3.94 -8.09 -10.88
C ARG A 231 -3.22 -9.33 -10.35
N MET A 232 -3.84 -10.50 -10.48
CA MET A 232 -3.29 -11.77 -10.00
C MET A 232 -1.99 -12.15 -10.71
N LEU A 233 -1.85 -11.90 -12.01
CA LEU A 233 -0.63 -12.18 -12.77
C LEU A 233 0.55 -11.32 -12.29
N ILE A 234 0.30 -10.02 -12.05
CA ILE A 234 1.34 -9.12 -11.52
C ILE A 234 1.74 -9.58 -10.11
N ILE A 235 0.77 -9.90 -9.25
CA ILE A 235 1.00 -10.42 -7.91
C ILE A 235 1.83 -11.72 -7.96
N SER A 236 1.51 -12.64 -8.88
CA SER A 236 2.24 -13.90 -9.07
C SER A 236 3.73 -13.67 -9.34
N LYS A 237 4.04 -12.70 -10.22
CA LYS A 237 5.41 -12.31 -10.55
C LYS A 237 6.13 -11.72 -9.33
N SER A 238 5.45 -10.88 -8.55
CA SER A 238 6.05 -10.32 -7.32
C SER A 238 6.37 -11.39 -6.28
N LEU A 239 5.63 -12.51 -6.27
CA LEU A 239 5.88 -13.63 -5.36
C LEU A 239 7.04 -14.55 -5.78
N ASP A 240 7.54 -14.44 -7.01
CA ASP A 240 8.64 -15.29 -7.51
C ASP A 240 10.02 -14.85 -7.01
N HIS A 241 10.14 -13.62 -6.52
CA HIS A 241 11.41 -13.03 -6.14
C HIS A 241 11.42 -12.60 -4.67
N MET A 242 12.55 -12.84 -4.00
CA MET A 242 12.81 -12.20 -2.72
C MET A 242 12.95 -10.69 -2.94
N CYS A 243 12.52 -9.90 -1.96
CA CYS A 243 12.65 -8.45 -2.02
C CYS A 243 13.43 -7.87 -0.83
N TYR A 244 14.00 -6.69 -1.07
CA TYR A 244 14.64 -5.86 -0.08
C TYR A 244 13.93 -4.52 0.03
N PHE A 245 13.95 -3.94 1.22
CA PHE A 245 13.45 -2.61 1.51
C PHE A 245 14.62 -1.64 1.51
N LEU A 246 14.56 -0.63 0.64
CA LEU A 246 15.59 0.40 0.52
C LEU A 246 15.02 1.74 0.97
N CYS A 247 15.86 2.63 1.49
CA CYS A 247 15.49 4.02 1.75
C CYS A 247 15.11 4.70 0.43
N LYS A 248 13.93 5.34 0.37
CA LYS A 248 13.45 6.00 -0.85
C LYS A 248 14.34 7.17 -1.29
N ARG A 249 15.10 7.78 -0.37
CA ARG A 249 15.96 8.95 -0.63
C ARG A 249 17.37 8.61 -1.10
N CYS A 250 18.00 7.57 -0.53
CA CYS A 250 19.43 7.29 -0.77
C CYS A 250 19.74 5.84 -1.10
N ASP A 251 18.72 5.02 -1.31
CA ASP A 251 18.83 3.62 -1.73
C ASP A 251 19.58 2.68 -0.76
N ASN A 252 19.90 3.16 0.44
CA ASN A 252 20.48 2.33 1.48
C ASN A 252 19.53 1.18 1.84
N GLU A 253 20.06 -0.04 1.91
CA GLU A 253 19.28 -1.21 2.28
C GLU A 253 18.93 -1.18 3.77
N ILE A 254 17.63 -1.22 4.06
CA ILE A 254 17.06 -1.10 5.40
C ILE A 254 16.63 -2.45 5.96
N GLY A 255 16.12 -3.35 5.12
CA GLY A 255 15.61 -4.64 5.60
C GLY A 255 15.34 -5.63 4.48
N SER A 256 15.01 -6.85 4.87
CA SER A 256 14.75 -7.96 3.97
C SER A 256 13.32 -8.49 4.15
N PHE A 257 12.79 -9.08 3.08
CA PHE A 257 11.54 -9.83 3.10
C PHE A 257 11.45 -10.89 4.21
N ASN A 258 12.57 -11.52 4.56
CA ASN A 258 12.61 -12.56 5.60
C ASN A 258 12.21 -12.04 6.99
N ASP A 259 12.30 -10.73 7.20
CA ASP A 259 11.99 -10.10 8.48
C ASP A 259 10.55 -9.60 8.57
N ILE A 260 9.78 -9.68 7.47
CA ILE A 260 8.37 -9.30 7.46
C ILE A 260 7.57 -10.21 8.38
N PHE A 261 6.65 -9.61 9.12
CA PHE A 261 5.66 -10.36 9.89
C PHE A 261 4.38 -9.54 10.06
N ALA A 262 3.28 -10.21 10.40
CA ALA A 262 2.00 -9.58 10.65
C ALA A 262 1.79 -9.37 12.16
N MET A 263 1.67 -8.11 12.59
CA MET A 263 1.28 -7.75 13.97
C MET A 263 -0.22 -7.88 14.22
N ASN A 264 -1.03 -7.91 13.16
CA ASN A 264 -2.49 -7.94 13.25
C ASN A 264 -3.09 -8.89 12.19
N LYS A 265 -4.41 -9.12 12.26
CA LYS A 265 -5.12 -10.01 11.31
C LYS A 265 -5.27 -9.42 9.91
N GLN A 266 -5.18 -8.10 9.76
CA GLN A 266 -5.32 -7.41 8.47
C GLN A 266 -4.08 -7.60 7.59
N GLY A 267 -2.94 -7.91 8.24
CA GLY A 267 -1.74 -8.51 7.68
C GLY A 267 -0.47 -7.74 8.03
N VAL A 268 0.43 -7.55 7.06
CA VAL A 268 1.79 -7.03 7.31
C VAL A 268 1.92 -5.52 7.16
N GLN A 269 1.01 -4.91 6.40
CA GLN A 269 0.94 -3.47 6.17
C GLN A 269 -0.42 -2.96 6.61
N THR A 270 -0.44 -1.86 7.37
CA THR A 270 -1.68 -1.25 7.88
C THR A 270 -1.51 0.27 7.93
N SER A 271 -2.56 1.01 7.55
CA SER A 271 -2.60 2.46 7.65
C SER A 271 -2.96 2.90 9.07
N TYR A 272 -2.16 3.77 9.65
CA TYR A 272 -2.39 4.36 10.97
C TYR A 272 -2.43 5.88 10.89
N CYS A 273 -3.25 6.54 11.69
CA CYS A 273 -3.31 7.99 11.76
C CYS A 273 -2.52 8.46 12.98
N ASN A 274 -1.70 9.51 12.84
CA ASN A 274 -1.04 10.15 13.97
C ASN A 274 -1.94 11.27 14.57
N PRO A 275 -1.61 11.83 15.74
CA PRO A 275 -2.42 12.87 16.39
C PRO A 275 -2.67 14.10 15.52
N SER A 276 -1.70 14.44 14.66
CA SER A 276 -1.80 15.57 13.73
C SER A 276 -2.64 15.27 12.48
N GLY A 277 -3.22 14.07 12.37
CA GLY A 277 -4.09 13.68 11.26
C GLY A 277 -3.36 13.11 10.03
N TYR A 278 -2.05 12.90 10.11
CA TYR A 278 -1.30 12.26 9.03
C TYR A 278 -1.47 10.75 9.08
N VAL A 279 -1.90 10.19 7.96
CA VAL A 279 -1.96 8.75 7.76
C VAL A 279 -0.57 8.23 7.40
N HIS A 280 -0.21 7.05 7.91
CA HIS A 280 1.04 6.37 7.65
C HIS A 280 0.78 4.89 7.38
N ASP A 281 1.07 4.47 6.15
CA ASP A 281 1.14 3.06 5.82
C ASP A 281 2.39 2.46 6.47
N THR A 282 2.18 1.54 7.40
CA THR A 282 3.25 1.00 8.23
C THR A 282 3.44 -0.49 7.94
N LEU A 283 4.62 -0.84 7.43
CA LEU A 283 5.07 -2.22 7.22
C LEU A 283 5.82 -2.71 8.46
N THR A 284 5.42 -3.85 9.02
CA THR A 284 6.08 -4.42 10.20
C THR A 284 7.16 -5.43 9.86
N ILE A 285 8.38 -5.20 10.35
CA ILE A 285 9.53 -6.12 10.24
C ILE A 285 10.21 -6.35 11.58
N TYR A 286 10.76 -7.55 11.81
CA TYR A 286 11.43 -7.89 13.08
C TYR A 286 12.73 -7.11 13.29
N LYS A 287 13.55 -6.97 12.25
CA LYS A 287 14.85 -6.31 12.32
C LYS A 287 15.16 -5.55 11.04
N THR A 288 16.01 -4.54 11.18
CA THR A 288 16.64 -3.81 10.08
C THR A 288 18.04 -4.37 9.83
N LYS A 289 18.62 -4.08 8.66
CA LYS A 289 20.02 -4.36 8.36
C LYS A 289 20.90 -3.62 9.37
N GLU A 290 21.95 -4.29 9.83
CA GLU A 290 22.86 -3.72 10.82
C GLU A 290 23.42 -2.37 10.35
N ASN A 291 23.48 -1.39 11.25
CA ASN A 291 23.95 -0.02 11.00
C ASN A 291 23.19 0.76 9.91
N SER A 292 22.08 0.24 9.37
CA SER A 292 21.28 0.94 8.34
C SER A 292 20.35 2.01 8.91
N THR A 293 20.02 1.90 10.21
CA THR A 293 19.09 2.78 10.93
C THR A 293 19.61 3.18 12.30
N PHE A 294 19.19 4.33 12.79
CA PHE A 294 19.36 4.73 14.20
C PHE A 294 18.08 5.38 14.74
N THR A 295 17.87 5.31 16.05
CA THR A 295 16.72 5.93 16.73
C THR A 295 17.09 7.28 17.29
N VAL A 296 16.13 8.21 17.28
CA VAL A 296 16.22 9.49 17.98
C VAL A 296 15.15 9.56 19.07
N ASP A 297 15.33 10.52 19.97
CA ASP A 297 14.45 10.80 21.10
C ASP A 297 14.31 9.66 22.13
N ARG A 298 13.63 9.98 23.23
CA ARG A 298 13.29 9.00 24.27
C ARG A 298 12.10 8.15 23.81
N PRO A 299 12.04 6.86 24.17
CA PRO A 299 10.85 6.04 23.91
C PRO A 299 9.60 6.66 24.53
N SER A 300 8.52 6.74 23.75
CA SER A 300 7.21 7.20 24.22
C SER A 300 6.14 6.12 24.01
N THR A 301 5.19 6.03 24.95
CA THR A 301 3.98 5.21 24.78
C THR A 301 2.78 6.03 24.33
N GLU A 302 2.93 7.34 24.24
CA GLU A 302 1.87 8.26 23.86
C GLU A 302 1.39 7.95 22.44
N TYR A 303 0.09 7.81 22.24
CA TYR A 303 -0.52 7.54 20.94
C TYR A 303 0.07 6.32 20.18
N SER A 304 0.61 5.33 20.90
CA SER A 304 1.20 4.15 20.29
C SER A 304 0.15 3.34 19.52
N TRP A 305 0.42 3.06 18.25
CA TRP A 305 -0.44 2.23 17.38
C TRP A 305 -0.47 0.75 17.79
N PHE A 306 0.52 0.31 18.58
CA PHE A 306 0.64 -1.04 19.10
C PHE A 306 0.57 -0.98 20.63
N PRO A 307 -0.62 -1.12 21.24
CA PRO A 307 -0.77 -1.07 22.69
C PRO A 307 0.20 -2.03 23.40
N GLY A 308 0.90 -1.53 24.43
CA GLY A 308 1.95 -2.30 25.11
C GLY A 308 3.34 -2.17 24.51
N TYR A 309 3.51 -1.33 23.49
CA TYR A 309 4.80 -0.95 22.93
C TYR A 309 5.02 0.56 23.08
N SER A 310 6.22 0.93 23.48
CA SER A 310 6.75 2.28 23.26
C SER A 310 7.30 2.39 21.85
N TRP A 311 7.34 3.58 21.29
CA TRP A 311 7.91 3.87 19.99
C TRP A 311 9.01 4.93 20.08
N GLN A 312 9.96 4.84 19.15
CA GLN A 312 10.99 5.85 18.91
C GLN A 312 11.10 6.11 17.41
N ILE A 313 11.27 7.37 17.04
CA ILE A 313 11.52 7.73 15.65
C ILE A 313 12.80 7.06 15.17
N THR A 314 12.74 6.45 13.99
CA THR A 314 13.86 5.75 13.35
C THR A 314 14.23 6.46 12.04
N LEU A 315 15.50 6.81 11.92
CA LEU A 315 16.06 7.52 10.77
C LEU A 315 17.03 6.62 10.00
N CYS A 316 17.21 6.93 8.72
CA CYS A 316 18.24 6.29 7.89
C CYS A 316 19.63 6.75 8.32
N SER A 317 20.55 5.82 8.62
CA SER A 317 21.93 6.16 9.00
C SER A 317 22.71 6.91 7.93
N ASN A 318 22.36 6.71 6.65
CA ASN A 318 23.06 7.35 5.53
C ASN A 318 22.58 8.78 5.26
N CYS A 319 21.26 8.99 5.11
CA CYS A 319 20.71 10.29 4.69
C CYS A 319 19.85 11.00 5.74
N ARG A 320 19.70 10.42 6.94
CA ARG A 320 18.88 10.92 8.06
C ARG A 320 17.40 11.09 7.77
N GLN A 321 16.92 10.59 6.62
CA GLN A 321 15.49 10.58 6.30
C GLN A 321 14.72 9.74 7.33
N HIS A 322 13.57 10.25 7.76
CA HIS A 322 12.61 9.48 8.56
C HIS A 322 12.24 8.18 7.84
N LEU A 323 12.44 7.03 8.48
CA LEU A 323 12.08 5.72 7.93
C LEU A 323 10.82 5.14 8.58
N GLY A 324 10.44 5.58 9.77
CA GLY A 324 9.35 5.02 10.56
C GLY A 324 9.72 4.98 12.03
N TRP A 325 9.29 3.94 12.73
CA TRP A 325 9.46 3.84 14.19
C TRP A 325 9.99 2.47 14.61
N LYS A 326 10.80 2.48 15.68
CA LYS A 326 11.18 1.28 16.41
C LYS A 326 10.21 1.12 17.57
N PHE A 327 9.57 -0.03 17.65
CA PHE A 327 8.67 -0.39 18.74
C PHE A 327 9.37 -1.30 19.73
N VAL A 328 9.29 -0.98 21.02
CA VAL A 328 9.90 -1.76 22.12
C VAL A 328 8.83 -2.09 23.15
N ALA A 329 8.72 -3.38 23.47
CA ALA A 329 7.74 -3.90 24.42
C ALA A 329 7.93 -3.27 25.81
N THR A 330 6.85 -2.78 26.41
CA THR A 330 6.88 -2.21 27.76
C THR A 330 6.87 -3.27 28.86
N LYS A 331 6.54 -4.52 28.52
CA LYS A 331 6.44 -5.66 29.46
C LYS A 331 7.25 -6.86 28.99
N ASN A 332 7.78 -7.61 29.96
CA ASN A 332 8.64 -8.77 29.70
C ASN A 332 7.91 -9.99 29.12
N ASN A 333 6.58 -10.04 29.16
CA ASN A 333 5.80 -11.12 28.58
C ASN A 333 5.36 -10.86 27.13
N TYR A 334 5.58 -9.64 26.60
CA TYR A 334 5.27 -9.31 25.22
C TYR A 334 6.38 -9.75 24.28
N LEU A 335 5.95 -10.18 23.11
CA LEU A 335 6.76 -10.68 22.02
C LEU A 335 6.09 -10.22 20.71
N PRO A 336 6.87 -9.77 19.70
CA PRO A 336 8.33 -9.61 19.74
C PRO A 336 8.79 -8.56 20.78
N LYS A 337 10.04 -8.65 21.25
CA LYS A 337 10.61 -7.71 22.22
C LYS A 337 10.80 -6.32 21.64
N SER A 338 11.21 -6.28 20.40
CA SER A 338 11.25 -5.08 19.59
C SER A 338 11.00 -5.45 18.15
N PHE A 339 10.52 -4.49 17.38
CA PHE A 339 10.36 -4.58 15.93
C PHE A 339 10.38 -3.18 15.34
N TYR A 340 10.29 -3.07 14.02
CA TYR A 340 10.21 -1.81 13.30
C TYR A 340 8.91 -1.72 12.52
N GLY A 341 8.27 -0.55 12.58
CA GLY A 341 7.21 -0.14 11.67
C GLY A 341 7.78 0.83 10.65
N LEU A 342 8.10 0.36 9.45
CA LEU A 342 8.64 1.18 8.39
C LEU A 342 7.52 1.89 7.63
N SER A 343 7.67 3.18 7.39
CA SER A 343 6.71 3.98 6.63
C SER A 343 6.84 3.69 5.14
N GLY A 344 5.73 3.28 4.49
CA GLY A 344 5.65 3.02 3.06
C GLY A 344 6.06 4.19 2.17
N ASN A 345 5.98 5.43 2.67
CA ASN A 345 6.45 6.62 1.96
C ASN A 345 7.97 6.78 1.98
N SER A 346 8.63 6.20 2.98
CA SER A 346 10.05 6.37 3.21
C SER A 346 10.89 5.21 2.66
N ILE A 347 10.23 4.13 2.25
CA ILE A 347 10.87 2.93 1.72
C ILE A 347 10.45 2.64 0.30
N LYS A 348 11.32 1.98 -0.46
CA LYS A 348 11.01 1.39 -1.76
C LYS A 348 11.33 -0.10 -1.74
N VAL A 349 10.51 -0.88 -2.44
CA VAL A 349 10.72 -2.32 -2.60
C VAL A 349 11.58 -2.56 -3.83
N LYS A 350 12.65 -3.35 -3.69
CA LYS A 350 13.47 -3.83 -4.80
C LYS A 350 13.38 -5.35 -4.87
N SER A 351 12.87 -5.89 -5.98
CA SER A 351 12.90 -7.32 -6.26
C SER A 351 14.31 -7.76 -6.69
N VAL A 352 14.74 -8.92 -6.23
CA VAL A 352 15.95 -9.57 -6.75
C VAL A 352 15.56 -10.31 -8.00
N THR A 353 15.72 -9.67 -9.16
CA THR A 353 15.74 -10.42 -10.41
C THR A 353 17.13 -11.06 -10.47
N GLU A 354 17.23 -12.37 -10.70
CA GLU A 354 18.50 -13.08 -10.92
C GLU A 354 19.16 -12.59 -12.22
N ALA A 355 19.71 -11.37 -12.20
CA ALA A 355 20.46 -10.75 -13.28
C ALA A 355 21.29 -9.57 -12.73
N SER A 356 22.09 -9.86 -11.70
CA SER A 356 23.26 -9.02 -11.38
C SER A 356 24.32 -9.93 -10.76
N THR A 357 24.90 -10.80 -11.56
CA THR A 357 26.28 -11.22 -11.35
C THR A 357 27.11 -9.93 -11.34
N SER A 358 27.45 -9.47 -10.14
CA SER A 358 28.45 -8.44 -9.97
C SER A 358 29.74 -8.92 -10.63
N SER A 359 30.13 -8.23 -11.71
CA SER A 359 31.52 -8.16 -12.14
C SER A 359 32.36 -7.73 -10.94
N ARG A 360 33.04 -8.70 -10.31
CA ARG A 360 34.19 -8.42 -9.46
C ARG A 360 35.40 -8.45 -10.38
N ASP A 361 36.03 -7.29 -10.49
CA ASP A 361 37.33 -7.10 -11.13
C ASP A 361 38.40 -8.02 -10.48
N GLY A 362 39.29 -8.54 -11.33
CA GLY A 362 40.61 -9.07 -10.98
C GLY A 362 40.78 -10.59 -11.04
N ASP A 363 41.20 -11.12 -12.19
CA ASP A 363 42.59 -11.61 -12.39
C ASP A 363 42.75 -12.30 -13.75
N ASP A 364 43.86 -11.97 -14.42
CA ASP A 364 44.25 -12.36 -15.78
C ASP A 364 44.42 -13.87 -15.98
N VAL A 365 43.75 -14.45 -16.99
CA VAL A 365 44.28 -15.57 -17.78
C VAL A 365 43.73 -15.46 -19.22
N GLU A 366 44.63 -15.19 -20.17
CA GLU A 366 44.38 -15.28 -21.61
C GLU A 366 43.97 -16.71 -22.00
N THR A 367 42.84 -16.87 -22.71
CA THR A 367 42.69 -17.91 -23.74
C THR A 367 41.72 -17.46 -24.83
N ASP A 368 42.04 -17.95 -26.02
CA ASP A 368 41.70 -17.49 -27.36
C ASP A 368 40.32 -17.97 -27.87
N GLU A 369 39.70 -17.13 -28.71
CA GLU A 369 38.71 -17.34 -29.79
C GLU A 369 37.64 -18.47 -29.70
N GLY A 370 36.36 -18.30 -30.03
CA GLY A 370 35.64 -17.34 -30.87
C GLY A 370 34.40 -18.07 -31.43
N GLY A 371 33.20 -17.75 -30.92
CA GLY A 371 31.96 -18.43 -31.34
C GLY A 371 30.65 -17.86 -30.78
N ASP A 372 30.66 -17.28 -29.58
CA ASP A 372 29.41 -17.01 -28.84
C ASP A 372 28.79 -15.61 -29.05
N ALA A 373 29.50 -14.69 -29.74
CA ALA A 373 29.04 -13.31 -29.90
C ALA A 373 27.87 -13.16 -30.89
N GLN A 374 27.76 -14.03 -31.90
CA GLN A 374 26.67 -13.97 -32.88
C GLN A 374 25.36 -14.57 -32.34
N GLU A 375 25.45 -15.55 -31.44
CA GLU A 375 24.28 -16.22 -30.87
C GLU A 375 23.63 -15.36 -29.77
N ALA A 376 24.45 -14.66 -28.97
CA ALA A 376 23.99 -13.69 -27.98
C ALA A 376 23.29 -12.48 -28.62
N ASP A 377 23.80 -11.97 -29.75
CA ASP A 377 23.19 -10.84 -30.46
C ASP A 377 21.87 -11.25 -31.16
N GLN A 378 21.77 -12.47 -31.67
CA GLN A 378 20.51 -13.02 -32.19
C GLN A 378 19.46 -13.24 -31.09
N LEU A 379 19.87 -13.68 -29.89
CA LEU A 379 18.96 -13.81 -28.74
C LEU A 379 18.46 -12.45 -28.27
N GLN A 380 19.33 -11.44 -28.19
CA GLN A 380 18.94 -10.08 -27.82
C GLN A 380 18.02 -9.42 -28.88
N GLN A 381 18.25 -9.66 -30.17
CA GLN A 381 17.35 -9.18 -31.23
C GLN A 381 15.98 -9.89 -31.19
N ARG A 382 15.93 -11.18 -30.85
CA ARG A 382 14.67 -11.91 -30.61
C ARG A 382 13.91 -11.38 -29.41
N LEU A 383 14.59 -11.09 -28.30
CA LEU A 383 13.97 -10.54 -27.09
C LEU A 383 13.43 -9.11 -27.32
N ARG A 384 14.14 -8.28 -28.10
CA ARG A 384 13.65 -6.94 -28.50
C ARG A 384 12.42 -7.02 -29.42
N ARG A 385 12.33 -8.03 -30.30
CA ARG A 385 11.12 -8.26 -31.11
C ARG A 385 9.92 -8.71 -30.28
N ILE A 386 10.13 -9.52 -29.25
CA ILE A 386 9.06 -9.97 -28.34
C ILE A 386 8.55 -8.80 -27.48
N GLN A 387 9.44 -7.94 -26.98
CA GLN A 387 9.05 -6.72 -26.27
C GLN A 387 8.28 -5.72 -27.14
N ARG A 388 8.60 -5.61 -28.44
CA ARG A 388 7.84 -4.79 -29.39
C ARG A 388 6.45 -5.34 -29.73
N MET A 389 6.19 -6.62 -29.46
CA MET A 389 4.85 -7.22 -29.63
C MET A 389 3.98 -7.10 -28.37
N GLU A 390 4.57 -6.95 -27.17
CA GLU A 390 3.84 -6.75 -25.91
C GLU A 390 3.39 -5.30 -25.68
N ILE A 391 4.01 -4.33 -26.36
CA ILE A 391 3.56 -2.94 -26.41
C ILE A 391 2.94 -2.75 -27.80
N GLY A 392 1.62 -2.72 -27.88
CA GLY A 392 0.93 -2.43 -29.14
C GLY A 392 1.27 -1.02 -29.63
N GLU A 393 2.26 -0.90 -30.52
CA GLU A 393 2.35 0.21 -31.45
C GLU A 393 1.14 0.13 -32.37
N VAL A 394 0.16 0.98 -32.12
CA VAL A 394 -0.87 1.29 -33.10
C VAL A 394 -0.18 2.11 -34.20
N LEU A 395 0.34 1.42 -35.21
CA LEU A 395 0.69 2.02 -36.49
C LEU A 395 -0.61 2.42 -37.18
N PHE A 396 -1.01 3.68 -37.03
CA PHE A 396 -1.88 4.32 -38.01
C PHE A 396 -1.02 4.61 -39.23
N ASN A 397 -1.26 3.88 -40.32
CA ASN A 397 -0.90 4.35 -41.65
C ASN A 397 -1.74 5.60 -41.91
N ILE A 398 -1.10 6.76 -41.93
CA ILE A 398 -1.65 7.96 -42.54
C ILE A 398 -1.14 7.92 -43.98
N ASP A 399 -2.05 7.59 -44.90
CA ASP A 399 -1.87 7.90 -46.31
C ASP A 399 -1.82 9.43 -46.43
N ASP A 400 -0.79 9.93 -47.10
CA ASP A 400 -0.67 11.31 -47.54
C ASP A 400 -1.85 11.66 -48.45
N ASP A 401 -2.69 12.60 -48.04
CA ASP A 401 -3.43 13.47 -48.96
C ASP A 401 -3.65 14.83 -48.28
N ASP A 402 -3.17 15.86 -48.97
CA ASP A 402 -3.29 17.29 -48.67
C ASP A 402 -4.76 17.72 -48.52
N ASP A 403 -5.04 18.60 -47.56
CA ASP A 403 -5.75 19.88 -47.79
C ASP A 403 -6.09 20.59 -46.46
N ASP A 404 -5.69 21.87 -46.44
CA ASP A 404 -6.06 23.01 -45.58
C ASP A 404 -7.21 22.85 -44.55
N ASP A 405 -6.94 23.20 -43.29
CA ASP A 405 -7.67 24.32 -42.64
C ASP A 405 -7.07 24.76 -41.29
N GLU A 406 -6.87 26.07 -41.17
CA GLU A 406 -6.46 26.79 -39.97
C GLU A 406 -7.60 26.89 -38.92
N ASN A 407 -7.36 26.38 -37.71
CA ASN A 407 -7.72 27.00 -36.41
C ASN A 407 -7.89 25.92 -35.34
N TYR A 408 -6.97 25.83 -34.38
CA TYR A 408 -7.34 25.77 -32.96
C TYR A 408 -6.14 26.27 -32.14
N ARG A 409 -6.29 27.51 -31.66
CA ARG A 409 -5.38 28.20 -30.75
C ARG A 409 -5.22 27.44 -29.43
N ASN A 410 -3.96 27.36 -28.99
CA ASN A 410 -3.45 27.44 -27.62
C ASN A 410 -4.09 26.52 -26.57
N ASN A 411 -3.43 25.38 -26.31
CA ASN A 411 -3.61 24.57 -25.10
C ASN A 411 -2.31 24.49 -24.28
N GLU A 412 -1.52 25.58 -24.25
CA GLU A 412 -0.33 25.71 -23.40
C GLU A 412 -0.62 26.34 -22.02
N ASP A 413 -1.87 26.71 -21.73
CA ASP A 413 -2.25 27.34 -20.45
C ASP A 413 -2.79 26.36 -19.38
N LEU A 414 -2.77 25.05 -19.61
CA LEU A 414 -3.15 24.04 -18.60
C LEU A 414 -1.99 23.66 -17.64
N TYR A 415 -0.99 24.53 -17.50
CA TYR A 415 0.18 24.32 -16.64
C TYR A 415 0.45 25.46 -15.65
N GLN A 416 -0.55 26.30 -15.36
CA GLN A 416 -0.44 27.30 -14.31
C GLN A 416 -1.43 27.08 -13.17
N VAL A 417 -0.84 26.75 -12.02
CA VAL A 417 -1.36 26.97 -10.66
C VAL A 417 -2.42 25.97 -10.19
N ILE A 418 -1.99 24.73 -9.92
CA ILE A 418 -2.44 24.10 -8.68
C ILE A 418 -1.68 24.82 -7.55
N ASN A 419 -2.26 25.90 -7.03
CA ASN A 419 -1.77 26.54 -5.80
C ASN A 419 -2.07 25.59 -4.63
N PHE A 420 -1.24 24.55 -4.48
CA PHE A 420 -0.99 24.01 -3.16
C PHE A 420 -0.28 25.12 -2.39
N SER A 421 -0.89 25.66 -1.33
CA SER A 421 -0.17 26.61 -0.46
C SER A 421 1.22 26.00 -0.15
N PRO A 422 2.33 26.76 -0.34
CA PRO A 422 3.67 26.32 0.01
C PRO A 422 3.80 25.94 1.50
N GLU A 423 2.82 26.31 2.33
CA GLU A 423 2.77 26.03 3.75
C GLU A 423 2.65 24.52 4.06
N ILE A 424 2.08 23.70 3.16
CA ILE A 424 1.96 22.24 3.39
C ILE A 424 3.21 21.48 2.92
N ALA A 425 3.98 22.02 1.97
CA ALA A 425 5.26 21.45 1.54
C ALA A 425 6.39 21.75 2.55
N ASN A 426 6.32 22.91 3.22
CA ASN A 426 7.21 23.25 4.35
C ASN A 426 6.78 22.59 5.67
N ALA A 427 5.53 22.12 5.80
CA ALA A 427 5.08 21.36 6.97
C ALA A 427 5.73 19.96 7.08
N ALA A 428 6.28 19.43 5.98
CA ALA A 428 7.10 18.19 6.01
C ALA A 428 8.44 18.38 6.76
N VAL A 429 8.83 19.63 7.03
CA VAL A 429 9.94 20.02 7.92
C VAL A 429 9.43 20.51 9.28
N GLN A 430 8.15 20.87 9.43
CA GLN A 430 7.57 21.29 10.73
C GLN A 430 7.21 20.13 11.68
N ALA A 431 7.66 18.91 11.38
CA ALA A 431 7.91 17.92 12.42
C ALA A 431 9.12 18.29 13.31
N ASP A 432 9.89 19.33 12.93
CA ASP A 432 10.98 19.93 13.72
C ASP A 432 10.56 21.28 14.35
N ALA A 433 9.55 21.29 15.23
CA ALA A 433 9.35 22.41 16.18
C ALA A 433 9.81 21.98 17.59
N PRO A 434 10.69 22.75 18.25
CA PRO A 434 11.13 22.44 19.61
C PRO A 434 9.94 22.57 20.56
N LEU A 435 9.69 21.53 21.35
CA LEU A 435 8.82 21.64 22.53
C LEU A 435 9.41 22.74 23.43
N MET A 436 8.54 23.67 23.83
CA MET A 436 8.87 24.76 24.74
C MET A 436 9.57 24.21 25.98
N VAL A 437 10.77 24.70 26.25
CA VAL A 437 11.38 24.62 27.57
C VAL A 437 10.59 25.60 28.44
N GLU A 438 9.64 25.10 29.23
CA GLU A 438 9.22 25.85 30.40
C GLU A 438 10.42 25.94 31.34
N GLY A 439 10.78 27.18 31.68
CA GLY A 439 11.94 27.50 32.49
C GLY A 439 11.88 26.80 33.83
N ILE A 440 12.98 26.14 34.16
CA ILE A 440 13.35 25.81 35.54
C ILE A 440 13.46 27.16 36.25
N ALA A 441 12.48 27.48 37.10
CA ALA A 441 12.68 28.46 38.14
C ALA A 441 13.53 27.78 39.21
N ASP A 442 14.70 28.35 39.45
CA ASP A 442 15.55 28.08 40.60
C ASP A 442 14.73 28.33 41.88
N GLU A 443 14.41 27.28 42.63
CA GLU A 443 14.11 27.43 44.07
C GLU A 443 15.36 27.03 44.84
N GLU A 444 15.93 28.07 45.45
CA GLU A 444 17.12 28.07 46.28
C GLU A 444 16.98 27.13 47.47
N ALA A 445 18.12 26.52 47.81
CA ALA A 445 18.33 25.85 49.07
C ALA A 445 18.11 26.81 50.24
N GLY A 446 17.16 26.45 51.12
CA GLY A 446 17.05 26.98 52.47
C GLY A 446 17.28 25.84 53.47
N GLU A 447 18.46 25.83 54.07
CA GLU A 447 18.75 25.07 55.29
C GLU A 447 18.14 25.78 56.52
N ASP A 448 17.81 24.94 57.50
CA ASP A 448 17.65 25.22 58.95
C ASP A 448 16.48 26.08 59.43
N GLU A 449 15.54 25.47 60.18
CA GLU A 449 15.59 25.51 61.66
C GLU A 449 14.49 24.64 62.30
N GLU A 450 14.85 24.20 63.50
CA GLU A 450 14.19 23.39 64.52
C GLU A 450 12.69 23.66 64.74
N ASP A 451 11.91 22.60 65.01
CA ASP A 451 10.95 22.66 66.11
C ASP A 451 10.62 21.26 66.64
N GLU A 452 10.87 21.12 67.94
CA GLU A 452 10.58 19.99 68.79
C GLU A 452 9.07 19.82 69.04
N ASP A 453 8.75 18.61 69.52
CA ASP A 453 7.61 18.26 70.37
C ASP A 453 6.27 17.80 69.78
N ARG A 454 5.79 16.73 70.45
CA ARG A 454 4.40 16.33 70.71
C ARG A 454 3.65 15.50 69.65
N PHE A 455 3.67 14.17 69.78
CA PHE A 455 2.76 13.43 70.67
C PHE A 455 2.96 11.90 70.51
N GLN A 456 3.21 11.24 71.64
CA GLN A 456 3.04 9.80 71.83
C GLN A 456 1.55 9.45 72.04
N ASP A 457 1.28 8.14 71.90
CA ASP A 457 0.09 7.39 72.29
C ASP A 457 -1.10 7.34 71.32
N ALA A 458 -1.27 6.18 70.67
CA ALA A 458 -2.10 5.11 71.23
C ALA A 458 -1.90 3.79 70.47
N ARG A 459 -1.58 2.74 71.22
CA ARG A 459 -1.74 1.33 70.84
C ARG A 459 -3.22 0.96 70.88
N GLU A 460 -3.67 0.20 69.89
CA GLU A 460 -4.36 -1.10 70.07
C GLU A 460 -4.32 -1.90 68.77
#